data_AF-A0A0H3AXA8-F1
#
_entry.id   AF-A0A0H3AXA8-F1
#
_cell.length_a   1.000
_cell.length_b   1.000
_cell.length_c   1.000
_cell.angle_alpha   90.00
_cell.angle_beta   90.00
_cell.angle_gamma   90.00
#
_symmetry.space_group_name_H-M   'P 1'
#
loop_
_entity.id
_entity.type
_entity.pdbx_description
1 polymer ?
#
loop_
_entity_poly.entity_id
_entity_poly.type
_entity_poly.pdbx_seq_one_letter_code
_entity_poly.pdbx_strand_id
1 'polypeptide(L)'
;MKTDNAMKKIKLAIDGINQAIDNFNEVQTFTTINQLNHFKEKLMNCEHLIQLNNIPDKSHRNLGISRIIIDQWPFDSELGCMIINAESEYKSL
;
A
#
# COMPACT_ATOMS: atom_id res chain seq x y z
N MET A 1 11.41 15.45 5.82
CA MET A 1 10.05 16.02 5.79
C MET A 1 9.01 14.90 5.89
N LYS A 2 7.74 15.21 6.25
CA LYS A 2 6.66 14.19 6.33
C LYS A 2 6.45 13.45 5.01
N THR A 3 6.58 14.17 3.89
CA THR A 3 6.52 13.65 2.52
C THR A 3 7.59 12.60 2.24
N ASP A 4 8.82 12.77 2.74
CA ASP A 4 9.91 11.82 2.53
C ASP A 4 9.63 10.47 3.22
N ASN A 5 9.03 10.51 4.41
CA ASN A 5 8.68 9.30 5.14
C ASN A 5 7.53 8.56 4.45
N ALA A 6 6.48 9.27 4.04
CA ALA A 6 5.39 8.67 3.26
C ALA A 6 5.89 8.08 1.95
N MET A 7 6.73 8.79 1.21
CA MET A 7 7.36 8.30 -0.02
C MET A 7 8.16 7.01 0.23
N LYS A 8 8.97 6.98 1.30
CA LYS A 8 9.75 5.79 1.68
C LYS A 8 8.85 4.59 1.97
N LYS A 9 7.76 4.77 2.74
CA LYS A 9 6.83 3.68 3.07
C LYS A 9 6.04 3.20 1.86
N ILE A 10 5.60 4.11 1.00
CA ILE A 10 4.92 3.77 -0.25
C ILE A 10 5.83 2.92 -1.15
N LYS A 11 7.08 3.33 -1.35
CA LYS A 11 8.05 2.55 -2.15
C LYS A 11 8.30 1.17 -1.57
N LEU A 12 8.52 1.09 -0.25
CA LEU A 12 8.70 -0.21 0.42
C LEU A 12 7.50 -1.14 0.22
N ALA A 13 6.28 -0.61 0.30
CA ALA A 13 5.07 -1.40 0.07
C ALA A 13 4.92 -1.83 -1.39
N ILE A 14 5.25 -0.97 -2.36
CA ILE A 14 5.26 -1.32 -3.79
C ILE A 14 6.27 -2.44 -4.06
N ASP A 15 7.48 -2.33 -3.52
CA ASP A 15 8.52 -3.35 -3.67
C ASP A 15 8.09 -4.68 -3.03
N GLY A 16 7.52 -4.64 -1.82
CA GLY A 16 6.96 -5.82 -1.15
C GLY A 16 5.83 -6.48 -1.95
N ILE A 17 4.96 -5.68 -2.59
CA ILE A 17 3.91 -6.20 -3.48
C ILE A 17 4.51 -6.86 -4.72
N ASN A 18 5.50 -6.25 -5.36
CA ASN A 18 6.16 -6.85 -6.52
C ASN A 18 6.80 -8.20 -6.14
N GLN A 19 7.52 -8.26 -5.02
CA GLN A 19 8.08 -9.52 -4.52
C GLN A 19 7.01 -10.57 -4.23
N ALA A 20 5.86 -10.17 -3.67
CA ALA A 20 4.75 -11.09 -3.40
C ALA A 20 4.09 -11.60 -4.68
N ILE A 21 4.02 -10.79 -5.73
CA ILE A 21 3.55 -11.20 -7.05
C ILE A 21 4.55 -12.17 -7.71
N ASP A 22 5.84 -11.85 -7.68
CA ASP A 22 6.90 -12.66 -8.30
C ASP A 22 7.00 -14.05 -7.65
N ASN A 23 6.72 -14.14 -6.35
CA ASN A 23 6.72 -15.38 -5.57
C ASN A 23 5.31 -15.95 -5.37
N PHE A 24 4.30 -15.47 -6.10
CA PHE A 24 2.91 -15.83 -5.84
C PHE A 24 2.69 -17.32 -6.08
N ASN A 25 2.16 -17.99 -5.05
CA ASN A 25 1.73 -19.38 -5.13
C ASN A 25 0.24 -19.44 -4.81
N GLU A 26 -0.57 -19.90 -5.75
CA GLU A 26 -2.05 -19.98 -5.66
C GLU A 26 -2.54 -20.82 -4.45
N VAL A 27 -1.67 -21.62 -3.83
CA VAL A 27 -1.96 -22.38 -2.60
C VAL A 27 -2.07 -21.47 -1.36
N GLN A 28 -1.56 -20.22 -1.40
CA GLN A 28 -1.71 -19.24 -0.32
C GLN A 28 -2.99 -18.41 -0.53
N THR A 29 -4.01 -18.68 0.29
CA THR A 29 -5.43 -18.38 -0.04
C THR A 29 -5.97 -17.01 0.41
N PHE A 30 -5.19 -16.16 1.07
CA PHE A 30 -5.73 -14.93 1.71
C PHE A 30 -5.69 -13.67 0.83
N THR A 31 -5.09 -13.76 -0.37
CA THR A 31 -5.04 -12.66 -1.34
C THR A 31 -4.97 -13.20 -2.76
N THR A 32 -5.13 -12.33 -3.76
CA THR A 32 -4.99 -12.66 -5.18
C THR A 32 -4.01 -11.72 -5.86
N ILE A 33 -3.41 -12.13 -6.98
CA ILE A 33 -2.58 -11.25 -7.83
C ILE A 33 -3.36 -9.99 -8.22
N ASN A 34 -4.66 -10.10 -8.52
CA ASN A 34 -5.50 -8.95 -8.86
C ASN A 34 -5.63 -7.96 -7.70
N GLN A 35 -5.81 -8.46 -6.47
CA GLN A 35 -5.88 -7.62 -5.27
C GLN A 35 -4.53 -6.93 -4.99
N LEU A 36 -3.42 -7.66 -5.16
CA LEU A 36 -2.07 -7.11 -5.04
C LEU A 36 -1.80 -6.01 -6.08
N ASN A 37 -2.16 -6.25 -7.35
CA ASN A 37 -2.03 -5.25 -8.41
C ASN A 37 -2.89 -4.01 -8.13
N HIS A 38 -4.13 -4.19 -7.66
CA HIS A 38 -5.01 -3.07 -7.28
C HIS A 38 -4.41 -2.22 -6.15
N PHE A 39 -3.80 -2.84 -5.14
CA PHE A 39 -3.10 -2.12 -4.09
C PHE A 39 -1.87 -1.38 -4.63
N LYS A 40 -1.10 -2.03 -5.51
CA LYS A 40 0.06 -1.42 -6.16
C LYS A 40 -0.30 -0.16 -6.93
N GLU A 41 -1.34 -0.23 -7.76
CA GLU A 41 -1.80 0.91 -8.58
C GLU A 41 -2.19 2.11 -7.71
N LYS A 42 -2.93 1.87 -6.62
CA LYS A 42 -3.29 2.93 -5.67
C LYS A 42 -2.06 3.58 -5.04
N LEU A 43 -1.08 2.77 -4.60
CA LEU A 43 0.15 3.26 -4.00
C LEU A 43 1.04 4.01 -5.01
N MET A 44 1.13 3.53 -6.26
CA MET A 44 1.84 4.23 -7.34
C MET A 44 1.21 5.58 -7.66
N ASN A 45 -0.13 5.67 -7.63
CA ASN A 45 -0.81 6.95 -7.77
C ASN A 45 -0.48 7.90 -6.62
N CYS A 46 -0.44 7.42 -5.37
CA CYS A 46 0.00 8.23 -4.23
C CYS A 46 1.44 8.72 -4.38
N GLU A 47 2.36 7.85 -4.79
CA GLU A 47 3.75 8.24 -5.10
C GLU A 47 3.78 9.35 -6.16
N HIS A 48 3.04 9.19 -7.26
CA HIS A 48 2.98 10.17 -8.33
C HIS A 48 2.46 11.53 -7.84
N LEU A 49 1.40 11.55 -7.04
CA LEU A 49 0.85 12.77 -6.45
C LEU A 49 1.83 13.48 -5.51
N ILE A 50 2.60 12.73 -4.70
CA ILE A 50 3.65 13.32 -3.86
C ILE A 50 4.77 13.92 -4.72
N GLN A 51 5.21 13.21 -5.76
CA GLN A 51 6.26 13.69 -6.67
C GLN A 51 5.87 15.00 -7.37
N LEU A 52 4.60 15.15 -7.74
CA LEU A 52 4.05 16.36 -8.33
C LEU A 52 3.74 17.47 -7.30
N ASN A 53 3.96 17.21 -6.01
CA ASN A 53 3.51 18.07 -4.92
C ASN A 53 2.00 18.41 -5.00
N ASN A 54 1.20 17.48 -5.53
CA ASN A 54 -0.23 17.60 -5.78
C ASN A 54 -1.01 16.68 -4.83
N ILE A 55 -0.74 16.80 -3.54
CA ILE A 55 -1.36 15.96 -2.52
C ILE A 55 -2.79 16.48 -2.28
N PRO A 56 -3.84 15.64 -2.45
CA PRO A 56 -5.24 16.05 -2.29
C PRO A 56 -5.55 16.41 -0.83
N ASP A 57 -6.74 16.92 -0.53
CA ASP A 57 -7.15 17.19 0.86
C ASP A 57 -7.20 15.90 1.71
N LYS A 58 -7.03 16.04 3.03
CA LYS A 58 -6.97 14.91 3.98
C LYS A 58 -8.17 13.95 3.89
N SER A 59 -9.38 14.47 3.61
CA SER A 59 -10.59 13.66 3.44
C SER A 59 -10.53 12.71 2.24
N HIS A 60 -9.70 13.02 1.25
CA HIS A 60 -9.57 12.28 -0.02
C HIS A 60 -8.34 11.37 -0.07
N ARG A 61 -7.58 11.24 1.04
CA ARG A 61 -6.36 10.41 1.10
C ARG A 61 -6.59 8.99 1.61
N ASN A 62 -7.82 8.64 1.96
CA ASN A 62 -8.16 7.29 2.39
C ASN A 62 -8.23 6.36 1.17
N LEU A 63 -7.39 5.33 1.12
CA LEU A 63 -7.34 4.38 0.00
C LEU A 63 -8.25 3.18 0.23
N GLY A 64 -8.63 2.94 1.49
CA GLY A 64 -9.48 1.83 1.91
C GLY A 64 -8.75 0.48 1.89
N ILE A 65 -7.42 0.47 1.77
CA ILE A 65 -6.62 -0.75 1.64
C ILE A 65 -6.49 -1.42 3.01
N SER A 66 -6.21 -0.64 4.05
CA SER A 66 -5.99 -1.12 5.41
C SER A 66 -7.17 -1.91 5.94
N ARG A 67 -8.40 -1.49 5.63
CA ARG A 67 -9.61 -2.22 6.04
C ARG A 67 -9.64 -3.64 5.46
N ILE A 68 -9.31 -3.76 4.17
CA ILE A 68 -9.31 -5.05 3.48
C ILE A 68 -8.26 -5.97 4.09
N ILE A 69 -7.05 -5.45 4.36
CA ILE A 69 -5.96 -6.23 4.95
C ILE A 69 -6.33 -6.68 6.37
N ILE A 70 -6.82 -5.77 7.22
CA ILE A 70 -7.22 -6.09 8.60
C ILE A 70 -8.32 -7.16 8.63
N ASP A 71 -9.28 -7.08 7.70
CA ASP A 71 -10.43 -8.00 7.68
C ASP A 71 -10.08 -9.38 7.08
N GLN A 72 -9.12 -9.46 6.16
CA GLN A 72 -8.91 -10.66 5.31
C GLN A 72 -7.55 -11.34 5.46
N TRP A 73 -6.51 -10.62 5.88
CA TRP A 73 -5.14 -11.16 5.88
C TRP A 73 -4.74 -11.67 7.26
N PRO A 74 -3.79 -12.61 7.34
CA PRO A 74 -3.20 -13.03 8.60
C PRO A 74 -2.65 -11.82 9.38
N PHE A 75 -2.87 -11.81 10.69
CA PHE A 75 -2.45 -10.72 11.59
C PHE A 75 -0.93 -10.48 11.55
N ASP A 76 -0.16 -11.54 11.34
CA ASP A 76 1.30 -11.55 11.24
C ASP A 76 1.82 -11.31 9.82
N SER A 77 0.95 -10.92 8.87
CA SER A 77 1.37 -10.60 7.52
C SER A 77 2.29 -9.37 7.49
N GLU A 78 3.58 -9.62 7.24
CA GLU A 78 4.58 -8.56 7.09
C GLU A 78 4.23 -7.63 5.91
N LEU A 79 3.82 -8.20 4.77
CA LEU A 79 3.34 -7.44 3.62
C LEU A 79 2.10 -6.60 3.98
N GLY A 80 1.16 -7.17 4.73
CA GLY A 80 -0.02 -6.46 5.21
C GLY A 80 0.35 -5.23 6.05
N CYS A 81 1.28 -5.42 7.00
CA CYS A 81 1.82 -4.34 7.81
C CYS A 81 2.51 -3.25 6.97
N MET A 82 3.29 -3.62 5.96
CA MET A 82 3.96 -2.66 5.07
C MET A 82 2.94 -1.78 4.34
N ILE A 83 1.89 -2.38 3.79
CA ILE A 83 0.85 -1.67 3.02
C ILE A 83 0.02 -0.76 3.93
N ILE A 84 -0.39 -1.23 5.11
CA ILE A 84 -1.12 -0.42 6.11
C ILE A 84 -0.29 0.80 6.52
N ASN A 85 1.01 0.60 6.77
CA ASN A 85 1.91 1.69 7.13
C ASN A 85 2.04 2.72 6.00
N ALA A 86 2.12 2.28 4.74
CA ALA A 86 2.16 3.17 3.59
C ALA A 86 0.90 4.05 3.49
N GLU A 87 -0.29 3.46 3.63
CA GLU A 87 -1.55 4.22 3.61
C GLU A 87 -1.65 5.20 4.79
N SER A 88 -1.25 4.77 5.99
CA SER A 88 -1.26 5.61 7.19
C SER A 88 -0.37 6.85 7.04
N GLU A 89 0.87 6.66 6.57
CA GLU A 89 1.79 7.78 6.34
C GLU A 89 1.25 8.73 5.27
N TYR A 90 0.72 8.21 4.14
CA TYR A 90 0.11 9.04 3.10
C TYR A 90 -1.06 9.87 3.63
N LYS A 91 -1.95 9.25 4.42
CA LYS A 91 -3.09 9.91 5.04
C LYS A 91 -2.66 11.02 6.01
N SER A 92 -1.48 10.89 6.63
CA SER A 92 -0.94 11.81 7.63
C SER A 92 -0.23 13.07 7.09
N LEU A 93 -0.01 13.11 5.76
CA LEU A 93 0.57 14.27 5.07
C LEU A 93 -0.25 15.55 5.26
#